data_AF-A0A1Q8WM75-F1
#
_entry.id   AF-A0A1Q8WM75-F1
#
_cell.length_a   1.000
_cell.length_b   1.000
_cell.length_c   1.000
_cell.angle_alpha   90.00
_cell.angle_beta   90.00
_cell.angle_gamma   90.00
#
_symmetry.space_group_name_H-M   'P 1'
#
loop_
_entity.id
_entity.type
_entity.pdbx_description
1 polymer ?
#
loop_
_entity_poly.entity_id
_entity_poly.type
_entity_poly.pdbx_seq_one_letter_code
_entity_poly.pdbx_strand_id
1 'polypeptide(L)'
;MLTQTDRPAGTSLINIPAVGVESFRLGRHRLTLTHSGCGPHPYPGQGQQGRHHEDGGSQRTDIELKLTADNGDDIWADSVTTDSTITRAWDAKHTEGGHSALYQGKGPEFLMKKFDDEMRVYGEVIRSSGNPVSSLTLITNTPESLEFLGQRAREILGPDVELHIQLKP
;
A
#
# COMPACT_ATOMS: atom_id res chain seq x y z
N MET A 1 19.92 42.65 11.07
CA MET A 1 19.16 41.55 11.70
C MET A 1 17.91 41.32 10.87
N LEU A 2 17.91 40.27 10.04
CA LEU A 2 16.75 39.86 9.24
C LEU A 2 16.41 38.43 9.69
N THR A 3 15.19 38.28 10.20
CA THR A 3 14.63 37.03 10.73
C THR A 3 14.30 36.09 9.57
N GLN A 4 14.95 34.94 9.54
CA GLN A 4 14.70 33.86 8.60
C GLN A 4 13.38 33.15 8.98
N THR A 5 12.44 33.14 8.05
CA THR A 5 11.15 32.48 8.15
C THR A 5 11.32 30.96 8.11
N ASP A 6 10.64 30.29 9.05
CA ASP A 6 10.52 28.84 9.18
C ASP A 6 9.87 28.24 7.92
N ARG A 7 10.50 27.20 7.37
CA ARG A 7 9.93 26.37 6.29
C ARG A 7 9.12 25.23 6.94
N PRO A 8 7.93 24.87 6.41
CA PRO A 8 7.17 23.75 6.94
C PRO A 8 7.96 22.44 6.76
N ALA A 9 8.03 21.67 7.84
CA ALA A 9 8.72 20.38 7.94
C ALA A 9 8.26 19.43 6.83
N GLY A 10 9.22 18.91 6.08
CA GLY A 10 8.98 17.93 5.03
C GLY A 10 8.37 16.64 5.59
N THR A 11 7.50 16.04 4.78
CA THR A 11 7.07 14.65 4.88
C THR A 11 8.27 13.76 5.24
N SER A 12 8.29 13.19 6.44
CA SER A 12 9.24 12.12 6.76
C SER A 12 8.80 10.87 6.01
N LEU A 13 9.29 10.73 4.79
CA LEU A 13 9.48 9.41 4.20
C LEU A 13 10.48 8.70 5.10
N ILE A 14 10.03 7.68 5.82
CA ILE A 14 10.90 6.85 6.66
C ILE A 14 11.92 6.24 5.70
N ASN A 15 13.16 6.76 5.73
CA ASN A 15 14.27 6.31 4.91
C ASN A 15 14.88 5.10 5.63
N ILE A 16 14.60 3.89 5.15
CA ILE A 16 15.03 2.63 5.81
C ILE A 16 16.40 2.22 5.24
N PRO A 17 17.44 2.03 6.06
CA PRO A 17 18.70 1.44 5.62
C PRO A 17 18.52 -0.06 5.32
N ALA A 18 19.20 -0.53 4.28
CA ALA A 18 19.15 -1.92 3.88
C ALA A 18 19.71 -2.86 4.96
N VAL A 19 19.09 -4.05 5.04
CA VAL A 19 19.56 -5.30 5.69
C VAL A 19 19.09 -5.53 7.14
N GLY A 20 18.05 -6.36 7.30
CA GLY A 20 17.64 -6.97 8.58
C GLY A 20 16.11 -7.08 8.72
N VAL A 21 15.61 -8.11 9.42
CA VAL A 21 14.21 -8.13 9.88
C VAL A 21 14.08 -7.07 10.97
N GLU A 22 13.79 -5.85 10.56
CA GLU A 22 13.61 -4.75 11.50
C GLU A 22 12.14 -4.64 11.89
N SER A 23 11.86 -4.91 13.16
CA SER A 23 10.63 -4.43 13.77
C SER A 23 10.84 -2.96 14.14
N PHE A 24 10.17 -2.04 13.48
CA PHE A 24 10.25 -0.63 13.83
C PHE A 24 9.06 -0.22 14.68
N ARG A 25 9.29 0.73 15.60
CA ARG A 25 8.25 1.25 16.47
C ARG A 25 7.66 2.52 15.89
N LEU A 26 6.35 2.51 15.68
CA LEU A 26 5.58 3.73 15.47
C LEU A 26 4.90 4.08 16.81
N GLY A 27 5.54 4.95 17.59
CA GLY A 27 5.11 5.23 18.97
C GLY A 27 5.20 4.00 19.87
N ARG A 28 4.06 3.55 20.44
CA ARG A 28 3.97 2.34 21.28
C ARG A 28 3.82 1.04 20.48
N HIS A 29 3.61 1.13 19.18
CA HIS A 29 3.22 0.01 18.33
C HIS A 29 4.41 -0.54 17.57
N ARG A 30 4.45 -1.86 17.38
CA ARG A 30 5.53 -2.57 16.69
C ARG A 30 5.03 -3.04 15.33
N LEU A 31 5.63 -2.53 14.26
CA LEU A 31 5.40 -2.99 12.90
C LEU A 31 6.52 -3.95 12.52
N THR A 32 6.20 -5.01 11.77
CA THR A 32 7.20 -5.99 11.34
C THR A 32 7.40 -5.88 9.84
N LEU A 33 8.62 -5.57 9.42
CA LEU A 33 9.00 -5.60 8.02
C LEU A 33 9.24 -7.05 7.58
N THR A 34 8.58 -7.51 6.53
CA THR A 34 8.84 -8.81 5.93
C THR A 34 9.25 -8.65 4.47
N HIS A 35 10.33 -9.33 4.08
CA HIS A 35 10.70 -9.46 2.69
C HIS A 35 9.90 -10.65 2.13
N SER A 36 8.67 -10.42 1.70
CA SER A 36 7.81 -11.42 1.07
C SER A 36 7.66 -11.11 -0.41
N GLY A 37 8.07 -12.05 -1.27
CA GLY A 37 8.03 -11.92 -2.72
C GLY A 37 6.63 -12.11 -3.28
N CYS A 38 5.79 -11.08 -3.18
CA CYS A 38 4.46 -11.06 -3.79
C CYS A 38 4.50 -10.41 -5.17
N GLY A 39 5.10 -11.10 -6.15
CA GLY A 39 4.92 -10.85 -7.60
C GLY A 39 5.52 -9.55 -8.17
N PRO A 40 6.10 -9.58 -9.38
CA PRO A 40 6.80 -8.42 -9.94
C PRO A 40 5.84 -7.27 -10.22
N HIS A 41 5.90 -6.20 -9.41
CA HIS A 41 5.30 -4.92 -9.75
C HIS A 41 6.28 -4.11 -10.63
N PRO A 42 5.93 -3.81 -11.90
CA PRO A 42 6.74 -2.91 -12.70
C PRO A 42 6.52 -1.48 -12.20
N TYR A 43 7.52 -0.92 -11.54
CA TYR A 43 7.65 0.53 -11.45
C TYR A 43 8.24 1.04 -12.77
N PRO A 44 7.52 1.82 -13.61
CA PRO A 44 8.19 2.59 -14.63
C PRO A 44 8.86 3.80 -13.96
N GLY A 45 10.19 3.71 -13.87
CA GLY A 45 11.05 4.84 -13.61
C GLY A 45 10.90 5.91 -14.70
N GLN A 46 11.13 7.14 -14.28
CA GLN A 46 11.27 8.31 -15.13
C GLN A 46 12.20 8.05 -16.32
N GLY A 47 11.77 8.49 -17.51
CA GLY A 47 12.62 9.03 -18.57
C GLY A 47 13.68 8.10 -19.17
N GLN A 48 13.45 7.67 -20.40
CA GLN A 48 14.44 7.03 -21.28
C GLN A 48 15.75 7.82 -21.40
N GLN A 49 16.90 7.13 -21.32
CA GLN A 49 17.99 7.20 -22.31
C GLN A 49 19.13 6.21 -21.97
N GLY A 50 19.58 5.49 -22.99
CA GLY A 50 20.91 4.83 -23.01
C GLY A 50 20.88 3.31 -23.09
N ARG A 51 21.08 2.77 -24.30
CA ARG A 51 21.55 1.39 -24.51
C ARG A 51 22.88 1.19 -23.78
N HIS A 52 23.00 0.14 -22.98
CA HIS A 52 24.15 -0.76 -22.91
C HIS A 52 23.74 -2.01 -22.12
N HIS A 53 23.94 -3.19 -22.70
CA HIS A 53 23.84 -4.48 -22.03
C HIS A 53 24.87 -4.54 -20.91
N GLU A 54 24.45 -4.59 -19.65
CA GLU A 54 25.19 -5.26 -18.57
C GLU A 54 24.20 -5.94 -17.62
N ASP A 55 24.48 -7.22 -17.40
CA ASP A 55 23.83 -8.15 -16.50
C ASP A 55 23.99 -7.65 -15.06
N GLY A 56 22.90 -7.16 -14.48
CA GLY A 56 22.86 -6.60 -13.13
C GLY A 56 21.47 -6.78 -12.56
N GLY A 57 21.22 -7.94 -11.96
CA GLY A 57 19.95 -8.30 -11.34
C GLY A 57 19.46 -7.25 -10.35
N SER A 58 18.54 -6.39 -10.80
CA SER A 58 17.76 -5.52 -9.92
C SER A 58 16.67 -6.38 -9.27
N GLN A 59 17.06 -7.16 -8.26
CA GLN A 59 16.11 -7.62 -7.26
C GLN A 59 15.76 -6.42 -6.40
N ARG A 60 14.82 -5.59 -6.86
CA ARG A 60 14.00 -4.84 -5.90
C ARG A 60 13.28 -5.91 -5.10
N THR A 61 13.68 -6.10 -3.85
CA THR A 61 12.84 -6.86 -2.94
C THR A 61 11.59 -6.03 -2.75
N ASP A 62 10.44 -6.53 -3.19
CA ASP A 62 9.17 -5.96 -2.80
C ASP A 62 9.13 -6.04 -1.26
N ILE A 63 9.18 -4.88 -0.62
CA ILE A 63 9.15 -4.77 0.83
C ILE A 63 7.68 -4.64 1.20
N GLU A 64 7.17 -5.60 1.95
CA GLU A 64 5.82 -5.55 2.48
C GLU A 64 5.87 -5.40 4.01
N LEU A 65 4.91 -4.66 4.55
CA LEU A 65 4.74 -4.47 5.98
C LEU A 65 3.62 -5.33 6.49
N LYS A 66 3.95 -6.23 7.40
CA LYS A 66 2.98 -7.07 8.08
C LYS A 66 2.25 -6.25 9.15
N LEU A 67 0.93 -6.20 9.04
CA LEU A 67 0.00 -5.64 10.01
C LEU A 67 -0.80 -6.79 10.63
N THR A 68 -0.95 -6.77 11.95
CA THR A 68 -1.72 -7.78 12.68
C THR A 68 -2.87 -7.09 13.40
N ALA A 69 -4.07 -7.62 13.24
CA ALA A 69 -5.27 -7.17 13.93
C ALA A 69 -5.36 -7.77 15.35
N ASP A 70 -6.19 -7.18 16.21
CA ASP A 70 -6.42 -7.64 17.59
C ASP A 70 -6.97 -9.10 17.63
N ASN A 71 -7.65 -9.54 16.56
CA ASN A 71 -8.14 -10.90 16.39
C ASN A 71 -7.06 -11.92 15.93
N GLY A 72 -5.84 -11.46 15.67
CA GLY A 72 -4.71 -12.27 15.19
C GLY A 72 -4.63 -12.45 13.67
N ASP A 73 -5.56 -11.88 12.89
CA ASP A 73 -5.49 -11.88 11.43
C ASP A 73 -4.32 -10.99 10.96
N ASP A 74 -3.65 -11.43 9.90
CA ASP A 74 -2.49 -10.76 9.33
C ASP A 74 -2.77 -10.27 7.90
N ILE A 75 -2.27 -9.08 7.56
CA ILE A 75 -2.28 -8.51 6.21
C ILE A 75 -0.91 -7.89 5.89
N TRP A 76 -0.59 -7.80 4.61
CA TRP A 76 0.65 -7.23 4.11
C TRP A 76 0.32 -5.98 3.30
N ALA A 77 0.89 -4.85 3.70
CA ALA A 77 0.75 -3.58 3.00
C ALA A 77 2.04 -3.23 2.26
N ASP A 78 1.94 -2.69 1.05
CA ASP A 78 3.09 -2.24 0.26
C ASP A 78 3.84 -1.09 0.94
N SER A 79 3.11 -0.25 1.67
CA SER A 79 3.73 0.74 2.56
C SER A 79 2.82 1.17 3.70
N VAL A 80 3.43 1.74 4.73
CA VAL A 80 2.72 2.45 5.80
C VAL A 80 3.37 3.81 5.98
N THR A 81 2.55 4.86 5.95
CA THR A 81 3.03 6.24 6.14
C THR A 81 2.30 6.87 7.31
N THR A 82 2.99 7.73 8.05
CA THR A 82 2.39 8.55 9.10
C THR A 82 2.62 10.01 8.78
N ASP A 83 1.54 10.76 8.53
CA ASP A 83 1.59 12.22 8.70
C ASP A 83 1.26 12.54 10.16
N SER A 84 1.50 13.78 10.61
CA SER A 84 1.45 14.26 12.01
C SER A 84 0.58 13.48 13.01
N THR A 85 -0.60 13.02 12.60
CA THR A 85 -1.53 12.25 13.44
C THR A 85 -2.14 11.02 12.77
N ILE A 86 -2.02 10.83 11.44
CA ILE A 86 -2.73 9.78 10.71
C ILE A 86 -1.73 8.78 10.15
N THR A 87 -1.91 7.50 10.51
CA THR A 87 -1.14 6.40 9.93
C THR A 87 -1.99 5.69 8.88
N ARG A 88 -1.46 5.59 7.66
CA ARG A 88 -2.14 5.03 6.49
C ARG A 88 -1.41 3.81 5.98
N ALA A 89 -2.15 2.74 5.72
CA ALA A 89 -1.67 1.65 4.89
C ALA A 89 -1.89 1.98 3.42
N TRP A 90 -0.98 1.51 2.57
CA TRP A 90 -1.07 1.65 1.12
C TRP A 90 -0.95 0.28 0.48
N ASP A 91 -1.77 0.04 -0.53
CA ASP A 91 -1.82 -1.23 -1.27
C ASP A 91 -2.13 -0.95 -2.74
N ALA A 92 -1.30 -1.48 -3.64
CA ALA A 92 -1.37 -1.24 -5.07
C ALA A 92 -2.04 -2.40 -5.80
N LYS A 93 -3.18 -2.13 -6.43
CA LYS A 93 -3.91 -3.07 -7.28
C LYS A 93 -3.86 -2.61 -8.73
N HIS A 94 -2.77 -2.98 -9.40
CA HIS A 94 -2.54 -2.66 -10.82
C HIS A 94 -3.12 -3.74 -11.74
N THR A 95 -3.54 -3.33 -12.94
CA THR A 95 -3.99 -4.23 -13.99
C THR A 95 -3.48 -3.78 -15.35
N GLU A 96 -3.18 -4.73 -16.24
CA GLU A 96 -2.86 -4.43 -17.64
C GLU A 96 -4.09 -3.95 -18.43
N GLY A 97 -5.29 -4.06 -17.84
CA GLY A 97 -6.54 -3.74 -18.51
C GLY A 97 -6.97 -4.82 -19.51
N GLY A 98 -7.95 -4.48 -20.36
CA GLY A 98 -8.47 -5.39 -21.37
C GLY A 98 -9.75 -6.14 -20.95
N HIS A 99 -10.17 -7.10 -21.77
CA HIS A 99 -11.47 -7.76 -21.65
C HIS A 99 -11.57 -8.74 -20.47
N SER A 100 -10.45 -9.18 -19.91
CA SER A 100 -10.37 -10.09 -18.77
C SER A 100 -9.77 -9.44 -17.52
N ALA A 101 -9.69 -8.09 -17.50
CA ALA A 101 -9.13 -7.36 -16.38
C ALA A 101 -9.96 -7.54 -15.12
N LEU A 102 -9.47 -8.39 -14.21
CA LEU A 102 -10.14 -8.73 -12.96
C LEU A 102 -10.51 -7.49 -12.15
N TYR A 103 -9.55 -6.58 -11.96
CA TYR A 103 -9.73 -5.35 -11.19
C TYR A 103 -10.58 -4.28 -11.90
N GLN A 104 -11.03 -4.53 -13.13
CA GLN A 104 -12.04 -3.71 -13.81
C GLN A 104 -13.44 -4.37 -13.76
N GLY A 105 -13.62 -5.42 -12.95
CA GLY A 105 -14.88 -6.15 -12.85
C GLY A 105 -15.21 -7.03 -14.05
N LYS A 106 -14.23 -7.30 -14.92
CA LYS A 106 -14.42 -8.09 -16.16
C LYS A 106 -13.99 -9.56 -15.99
N GLY A 107 -13.28 -9.87 -14.91
CA GLY A 107 -12.88 -11.23 -14.57
C GLY A 107 -13.97 -11.98 -13.78
N PRO A 108 -13.87 -13.31 -13.70
CA PRO A 108 -14.77 -14.12 -12.87
C PRO A 108 -14.76 -13.71 -11.39
N GLU A 109 -15.94 -13.66 -10.77
CA GLU A 109 -16.11 -13.18 -9.39
C GLU A 109 -15.31 -14.00 -8.36
N PHE A 110 -15.16 -15.31 -8.55
CA PHE A 110 -14.40 -16.16 -7.61
C PHE A 110 -12.92 -15.75 -7.48
N LEU A 111 -12.36 -15.05 -8.47
CA LEU A 111 -11.00 -14.52 -8.41
C LEU A 111 -10.91 -13.23 -7.56
N MET A 112 -12.03 -12.55 -7.29
CA MET A 112 -12.08 -11.40 -6.38
C MET A 112 -12.03 -11.80 -4.91
N LYS A 113 -12.24 -13.09 -4.58
CA LYS A 113 -12.25 -13.56 -3.20
C LYS A 113 -10.99 -13.16 -2.42
N LYS A 114 -9.82 -13.17 -3.06
CA LYS A 114 -8.56 -12.76 -2.42
C LYS A 114 -8.60 -11.27 -2.04
N PHE A 115 -9.02 -10.42 -2.97
CA PHE A 115 -9.19 -8.99 -2.71
C PHE A 115 -10.21 -8.74 -1.59
N ASP A 116 -11.32 -9.48 -1.59
CA ASP A 116 -12.35 -9.32 -0.57
C ASP A 116 -11.85 -9.71 0.82
N ASP A 117 -11.13 -10.83 0.89
CA ASP A 117 -10.49 -11.31 2.12
C ASP A 117 -9.45 -10.28 2.62
N GLU A 118 -8.64 -9.69 1.72
CA GLU A 118 -7.69 -8.62 2.06
C GLU A 118 -8.40 -7.37 2.59
N MET A 119 -9.48 -6.91 1.96
CA MET A 119 -10.25 -5.75 2.43
C MET A 119 -10.89 -6.01 3.79
N ARG A 120 -11.39 -7.23 4.04
CA ARG A 120 -11.90 -7.60 5.36
C ARG A 120 -10.81 -7.47 6.42
N VAL A 121 -9.61 -8.01 6.19
CA VAL A 121 -8.52 -7.96 7.17
C VAL A 121 -8.00 -6.54 7.38
N TYR A 122 -7.93 -5.71 6.32
CA TYR A 122 -7.65 -4.27 6.51
C TYR A 122 -8.67 -3.59 7.42
N GLY A 123 -9.96 -3.93 7.28
CA GLY A 123 -11.02 -3.44 8.17
C GLY A 123 -10.79 -3.85 9.62
N GLU A 124 -10.39 -5.10 9.87
CA GLU A 124 -10.04 -5.58 11.23
C GLU A 124 -8.81 -4.84 11.78
N VAL A 125 -7.77 -4.66 10.96
CA VAL A 125 -6.56 -3.92 11.34
C VAL A 125 -6.89 -2.48 11.73
N ILE A 126 -7.70 -1.78 10.94
CA ILE A 126 -8.04 -0.37 11.18
C ILE A 126 -8.92 -0.20 12.43
N ARG A 127 -9.79 -1.17 12.72
CA ARG A 127 -10.65 -1.16 13.91
C ARG A 127 -9.94 -1.66 15.17
N SER A 128 -8.74 -2.24 15.03
CA SER A 128 -7.98 -2.76 16.15
C SER A 128 -7.47 -1.62 17.03
N SER A 129 -7.83 -1.67 18.31
CA SER A 129 -7.46 -0.65 19.30
C SER A 129 -5.94 -0.56 19.52
N GLY A 130 -5.24 -1.67 19.29
CA GLY A 130 -3.79 -1.79 19.41
C GLY A 130 -3.03 -1.45 18.13
N ASN A 131 -3.70 -1.09 17.02
CA ASN A 131 -3.05 -0.80 15.75
C ASN A 131 -3.09 0.71 15.45
N PRO A 132 -1.95 1.34 15.10
CA PRO A 132 -1.92 2.76 14.80
C PRO A 132 -2.51 3.09 13.42
N VAL A 133 -2.60 2.11 12.51
CA VAL A 133 -3.16 2.30 11.16
C VAL A 133 -4.65 2.62 11.29
N SER A 134 -5.05 3.78 10.78
CA SER A 134 -6.42 4.28 10.91
C SER A 134 -7.13 4.50 9.57
N SER A 135 -6.43 4.29 8.46
CA SER A 135 -6.97 4.47 7.11
C SER A 135 -6.23 3.63 6.07
N LEU A 136 -6.88 3.41 4.93
CA LEU A 136 -6.34 2.67 3.78
C LEU A 136 -6.36 3.56 2.53
N THR A 137 -5.25 3.54 1.78
CA THR A 137 -5.20 4.05 0.41
C THR A 137 -4.99 2.92 -0.58
N LEU A 138 -5.95 2.70 -1.48
CA LEU A 138 -5.77 1.81 -2.62
C LEU A 138 -5.24 2.58 -3.83
N ILE A 139 -4.14 2.12 -4.41
CA ILE A 139 -3.57 2.67 -5.65
C ILE A 139 -3.95 1.77 -6.81
N THR A 140 -4.43 2.36 -7.90
CA THR A 140 -4.68 1.63 -9.15
C THR A 140 -4.29 2.47 -10.36
N ASN A 141 -4.22 1.85 -11.53
CA ASN A 141 -3.66 2.44 -12.75
C ASN A 141 -4.67 2.66 -13.88
N THR A 142 -5.95 2.32 -13.68
CA THR A 142 -7.01 2.61 -14.67
C THR A 142 -8.23 3.23 -14.00
N PRO A 143 -8.93 4.20 -14.63
CA PRO A 143 -10.17 4.76 -14.10
C PRO A 143 -11.23 3.69 -13.78
N GLU A 144 -11.35 2.68 -14.63
CA GLU A 144 -12.30 1.58 -14.45
C GLU A 144 -11.97 0.75 -13.20
N SER A 145 -10.69 0.54 -12.91
CA SER A 145 -10.30 -0.16 -11.67
C SER A 145 -10.48 0.71 -10.44
N LEU A 146 -10.28 2.03 -10.57
CA LEU A 146 -10.52 2.97 -9.49
C LEU A 146 -11.98 2.93 -9.05
N GLU A 147 -12.89 2.97 -10.02
CA GLU A 147 -14.32 2.90 -9.74
C GLU A 147 -14.71 1.53 -9.18
N PHE A 148 -14.33 0.44 -9.85
CA PHE A 148 -14.73 -0.91 -9.47
C PHE A 148 -14.18 -1.33 -8.10
N LEU A 149 -12.86 -1.23 -7.90
CA LEU A 149 -12.24 -1.60 -6.63
C LEU A 149 -12.62 -0.63 -5.52
N GLY A 150 -12.77 0.66 -5.84
CA GLY A 150 -13.20 1.66 -4.87
C GLY A 150 -14.59 1.37 -4.32
N GLN A 151 -15.55 1.05 -5.19
CA GLN A 151 -16.89 0.65 -4.77
C GLN A 151 -16.86 -0.64 -3.96
N ARG A 152 -16.21 -1.70 -4.46
CA ARG A 152 -16.17 -3.01 -3.79
C ARG A 152 -15.48 -2.93 -2.42
N ALA A 153 -14.35 -2.23 -2.32
CA ALA A 153 -13.67 -2.01 -1.05
C ALA A 153 -14.57 -1.23 -0.07
N ARG A 154 -15.28 -0.20 -0.53
CA ARG A 154 -16.21 0.56 0.32
C ARG A 154 -17.36 -0.30 0.84
N GLU A 155 -17.91 -1.18 0.02
CA GLU A 155 -18.98 -2.12 0.42
C GLU A 155 -18.51 -3.07 1.52
N ILE A 156 -17.27 -3.57 1.42
CA ILE A 156 -16.69 -4.51 2.40
C ILE A 156 -16.24 -3.79 3.67
N LEU A 157 -15.54 -2.66 3.54
CA LEU A 157 -14.97 -1.92 4.65
C LEU A 157 -16.02 -1.14 5.44
N GLY A 158 -17.15 -0.78 4.83
CA GLY A 158 -18.17 0.03 5.46
C GLY A 158 -17.84 1.53 5.47
N PRO A 159 -18.76 2.37 5.99
CA PRO A 159 -18.61 3.82 5.98
C PRO A 159 -17.68 4.36 7.07
N ASP A 160 -17.38 3.57 8.10
CA ASP A 160 -16.58 3.93 9.27
C ASP A 160 -15.07 3.88 9.01
N VAL A 161 -14.64 3.12 8.00
CA VAL A 161 -13.25 3.07 7.58
C VAL A 161 -12.94 4.23 6.62
N GLU A 162 -11.91 5.01 6.95
CA GLU A 162 -11.38 6.03 6.06
C GLU A 162 -10.62 5.35 4.91
N LEU A 163 -11.26 5.35 3.73
CA LEU A 163 -10.74 4.76 2.49
C LEU A 163 -10.51 5.85 1.44
N HIS A 164 -9.28 5.91 0.93
CA HIS A 164 -8.88 6.75 -0.20
C HIS A 164 -8.56 5.85 -1.40
N ILE A 165 -8.97 6.26 -2.60
CA ILE A 165 -8.60 5.58 -3.84
C ILE A 165 -7.84 6.56 -4.73
N GLN A 166 -6.67 6.14 -5.20
CA GLN A 166 -5.79 6.98 -6.01
C GLN A 166 -5.51 6.35 -7.37
N LEU A 167 -5.74 7.12 -8.42
CA LEU A 167 -5.32 6.78 -9.77
C LEU A 167 -3.86 7.20 -9.99
N LYS A 168 -3.00 6.24 -10.34
CA LYS A 168 -1.63 6.43 -10.81
C LYS A 168 -1.45 5.65 -12.11
N PRO A 169 -1.73 6.27 -13.27
CA PRO A 169 -1.62 5.64 -14.58
C PRO A 169 -0.19 5.19 -14.91
#